data_AF-A0A344AIK3-F1
#
_entry.id   AF-A0A344AIK3-F1
#
_cell.length_a   1.000
_cell.length_b   1.000
_cell.length_c   1.000
_cell.angle_alpha   90.00
_cell.angle_beta   90.00
_cell.angle_gamma   90.00
#
_symmetry.space_group_name_H-M   'P 1'
#
loop_
_entity.id
_entity.type
_entity.pdbx_description
1 polymer ?
#
loop_
_entity_poly.entity_id
_entity_poly.type
_entity_poly.pdbx_seq_one_letter_code
_entity_poly.pdbx_strand_id
1 'polypeptide(L)'
;MSGKIENLLFDSNSPTPVVAFFSATSKVAALALSTRLFGIIFPYFSGEWHIALGVLATLSMILGNLIAITQISMKRMLAYSSISQIGYIMIGILAADPENGYASMITYTFIHILMNLGTFARITSFGLRTGTDNIRDYTNNIDYFLSLCNSSIFPEYILILTLITIIVIDLSYKGKDILLLHRISLISLLSSIVLLLCQWEVKSVPIAPESLQINTPSNIFRLFLLIRSLLSVSLSVDYVRCTKIALAEFLLFISTAGSGGMLLRCANDLVTIYVASECLSLSSYLLSGYAKKDIRSNEATLKFLLMGGASSSFLAYGFSLLYGLSGGEVQLNKLVDGLLSNQMCDSVAIYTSIAFVVAGMAFKLSLVPFHQWTPDVYEGAGLYMKDPVLTFSPVLRSPSLGGIPPPSGFFGKLYLFWHGWKAGSYPSVPIALVTSVISIYYYLKIIKLMFTGKNERSGTSTIYIQNSLVSSSTSISKSSIEIAMIIRALASILSGILIDPIIGITQNTLF
;
A
#
# COMPACT_ATOMS: atom_id res chain seq x y z
N MET A 1 -30.21 -38.70 36.20
CA MET A 1 -29.16 -38.74 37.24
C MET A 1 -28.11 -39.71 36.74
N SER A 2 -26.86 -39.39 36.45
CA SER A 2 -26.00 -38.25 36.78
C SER A 2 -25.22 -37.83 35.53
N GLY A 3 -25.15 -36.52 35.30
CA GLY A 3 -24.32 -35.90 34.28
C GLY A 3 -23.88 -34.56 34.83
N LYS A 4 -22.61 -34.24 34.58
CA LYS A 4 -21.87 -33.08 35.10
C LYS A 4 -21.52 -33.19 36.58
N ILE A 5 -20.24 -33.40 36.85
CA ILE A 5 -19.33 -32.51 37.60
C ILE A 5 -18.09 -33.37 37.79
N GLU A 6 -17.12 -33.26 36.87
CA GLU A 6 -15.74 -33.60 37.19
C GLU A 6 -14.83 -32.88 36.19
N ASN A 7 -14.25 -31.79 36.69
CA ASN A 7 -12.95 -31.25 36.32
C ASN A 7 -12.80 -30.56 34.96
N LEU A 8 -13.63 -29.54 34.71
CA LEU A 8 -13.13 -28.26 34.18
C LEU A 8 -12.42 -27.51 35.32
N LEU A 9 -11.32 -28.06 35.81
CA LEU A 9 -10.33 -27.26 36.49
C LEU A 9 -9.77 -26.32 35.42
N PHE A 10 -10.35 -25.12 35.34
CA PHE A 10 -9.62 -23.95 34.90
C PHE A 10 -8.37 -23.92 35.78
N ASP A 11 -7.27 -24.51 35.32
CA ASP A 11 -5.97 -24.17 35.85
C ASP A 11 -5.89 -22.66 35.77
N SER A 12 -5.88 -22.06 36.95
CA SER A 12 -6.00 -20.65 37.31
C SER A 12 -4.93 -19.76 36.66
N ASN A 13 -4.84 -19.79 35.34
CA ASN A 13 -4.04 -18.89 34.55
C ASN A 13 -4.90 -17.68 34.25
N SER A 14 -4.49 -16.52 34.77
CA SER A 14 -5.09 -15.22 34.47
C SER A 14 -5.38 -15.09 32.96
N PRO A 15 -6.49 -14.44 32.56
CA PRO A 15 -6.85 -14.26 31.16
C PRO A 15 -5.65 -13.69 30.39
N THR A 16 -5.32 -14.26 29.24
CA THR A 16 -4.23 -13.78 28.39
C THR A 16 -4.29 -12.28 28.07
N PRO A 17 -5.47 -11.66 27.86
CA PRO A 17 -5.59 -10.20 27.74
C PRO A 17 -5.18 -9.45 29.01
N VAL A 18 -5.44 -10.01 30.19
CA VAL A 18 -5.04 -9.43 31.48
C VAL A 18 -3.53 -9.50 31.65
N VAL A 19 -2.89 -10.61 31.28
CA VAL A 19 -1.42 -10.74 31.27
C VAL A 19 -0.79 -9.75 30.28
N ALA A 20 -1.37 -9.61 29.09
CA ALA A 20 -0.91 -8.65 28.09
C ALA A 20 -1.01 -7.21 28.63
N PHE A 21 -2.13 -6.86 29.24
CA PHE A 21 -2.36 -5.56 29.86
C PHE A 21 -1.32 -5.28 30.96
N PHE A 22 -1.11 -6.21 31.90
CA PHE A 22 -0.11 -6.06 32.97
C PHE A 22 1.33 -6.01 32.43
N SER A 23 1.63 -6.75 31.36
CA SER A 23 2.97 -6.76 30.76
C SER A 23 3.36 -5.41 30.12
N ALA A 24 2.38 -4.65 29.63
CA ALA A 24 2.60 -3.39 28.92
C ALA A 24 2.41 -2.16 29.82
N THR A 25 1.28 -2.05 30.51
CA THR A 25 0.87 -0.81 31.20
C THR A 25 1.69 -0.52 32.46
N SER A 26 1.93 -1.53 33.29
CA SER A 26 2.70 -1.38 34.54
C SER A 26 4.13 -0.90 34.28
N LYS A 27 4.74 -1.35 33.18
CA LYS A 27 6.13 -1.05 32.81
C LYS A 27 6.30 0.35 32.25
N VAL A 28 5.36 0.79 31.42
CA VAL A 28 5.37 2.16 30.88
C VAL A 28 5.21 3.19 32.00
N ALA A 29 4.31 2.93 32.96
CA ALA A 29 4.13 3.80 34.12
C ALA A 29 5.41 3.87 34.99
N ALA A 30 6.04 2.72 35.26
CA ALA A 30 7.29 2.66 36.01
C ALA A 30 8.44 3.39 35.30
N LEU A 31 8.54 3.28 33.97
CA LEU A 31 9.55 3.97 33.16
C LEU A 31 9.31 5.48 33.06
N ALA A 32 8.06 5.92 32.94
CA ALA A 32 7.72 7.35 32.93
C ALA A 32 8.03 8.03 34.28
N LEU A 33 7.82 7.29 35.37
CA LEU A 33 8.21 7.75 36.71
C LEU A 33 9.73 7.76 36.88
N SER A 34 10.44 6.73 36.40
CA SER A 34 11.89 6.65 36.52
C SER A 34 12.59 7.76 35.74
N THR A 35 12.19 8.07 34.51
CA THR A 35 12.79 9.20 33.75
C THR A 35 12.58 10.53 34.45
N ARG A 36 11.41 10.75 35.04
CA ARG A 36 11.10 11.98 35.78
C ARG A 36 11.90 12.11 37.07
N LEU A 37 12.06 11.02 37.83
CA LEU A 37 12.86 11.03 39.06
C LEU A 37 14.36 11.18 38.74
N PHE A 38 14.90 10.33 37.85
CA PHE A 38 16.32 10.33 37.52
C PHE A 38 16.75 11.57 36.72
N GLY A 39 15.87 12.17 35.93
CA GLY A 39 16.16 13.40 35.17
C GLY A 39 16.05 14.70 35.96
N ILE A 40 15.30 14.73 37.07
CA ILE A 40 15.08 15.96 37.86
C ILE A 40 15.87 15.95 39.17
N ILE A 41 15.91 14.81 39.88
CA ILE A 41 16.46 14.73 41.25
C ILE A 41 17.92 14.27 41.22
N PHE A 42 18.21 13.20 40.49
CA PHE A 42 19.51 12.53 40.48
C PHE A 42 20.65 13.21 39.70
N PRO A 43 20.46 14.22 38.82
CA PRO A 43 21.60 14.94 38.24
C PRO A 43 22.42 15.70 39.29
N TYR A 44 21.83 15.96 40.47
CA TYR A 44 22.46 16.69 41.57
C TYR A 44 23.16 15.78 42.60
N PHE A 45 23.06 14.45 42.46
CA PHE A 45 23.70 13.47 43.34
C PHE A 45 24.90 12.82 42.64
N SER A 46 25.90 12.37 43.43
CA SER A 46 27.13 11.75 42.92
C SER A 46 26.86 10.56 41.98
N GLY A 47 27.76 10.29 41.04
CA GLY A 47 27.60 9.30 39.96
C GLY A 47 27.47 7.83 40.38
N GLU A 48 27.31 7.52 41.68
CA GLU A 48 27.16 6.15 42.20
C GLU A 48 25.85 5.48 41.74
N TRP A 49 24.80 6.26 41.49
CA TRP A 49 23.51 5.73 41.02
C TRP A 49 23.57 5.14 39.61
N HIS A 50 24.47 5.64 38.74
CA HIS A 50 24.70 5.06 37.42
C HIS A 50 25.28 3.64 37.52
N ILE A 51 26.19 3.40 38.46
CA ILE A 51 26.80 2.07 38.65
C ILE A 51 25.73 1.09 39.14
N ALA A 52 24.93 1.49 40.13
CA ALA A 52 23.84 0.67 40.66
C ALA A 52 22.80 0.30 39.59
N LEU A 53 22.36 1.28 38.77
CA LEU A 53 21.44 1.02 37.66
C LEU A 53 22.08 0.16 36.56
N GLY A 54 23.38 0.33 36.29
CA GLY A 54 24.12 -0.48 35.32
C GLY A 54 24.18 -1.96 35.71
N VAL A 55 24.41 -2.24 36.99
CA VAL A 55 24.39 -3.61 37.53
C VAL A 55 22.98 -4.22 37.45
N LEU A 56 21.93 -3.45 37.77
CA LEU A 56 20.55 -3.91 37.66
C LEU A 56 20.14 -4.19 36.20
N ALA A 57 20.53 -3.32 35.26
CA ALA A 57 20.24 -3.48 33.84
C ALA A 57 20.91 -4.75 33.28
N THR A 58 22.19 -4.94 33.58
CA THR A 58 22.97 -6.10 33.12
C THR A 58 22.45 -7.41 33.71
N LEU A 59 22.14 -7.45 35.02
CA LEU A 59 21.51 -8.62 35.65
C LEU A 59 20.16 -8.97 35.02
N SER A 60 19.35 -7.96 34.69
CA SER A 60 18.03 -8.17 34.07
C SER A 60 18.13 -8.79 32.67
N MET A 61 19.09 -8.33 31.85
CA MET A 61 19.35 -8.90 30.52
C MET A 61 19.80 -10.36 30.59
N ILE A 62 20.72 -10.66 31.51
CA ILE A 62 21.31 -12.00 31.66
C ILE A 62 20.28 -12.98 32.20
N LEU A 63 19.66 -12.66 33.36
CA LEU A 63 18.70 -13.56 34.01
C LEU A 63 17.43 -13.74 33.18
N GLY A 64 16.92 -12.69 32.57
CA GLY A 64 15.74 -12.76 31.71
C GLY A 64 15.92 -13.70 30.53
N ASN A 65 17.08 -13.64 29.85
CA ASN A 65 17.35 -14.50 28.71
C ASN A 65 17.66 -15.96 29.12
N LEU A 66 18.43 -16.17 30.19
CA LEU A 66 18.78 -17.52 30.66
C LEU A 66 17.55 -18.31 31.12
N ILE A 67 16.67 -17.66 31.89
CA ILE A 67 15.46 -18.32 32.41
C ILE A 67 14.41 -18.51 31.31
N ALA A 68 14.38 -17.65 30.28
CA ALA A 68 13.48 -17.81 29.15
C ALA A 68 13.72 -19.11 28.37
N ILE A 69 14.99 -19.51 28.19
CA ILE A 69 15.38 -20.73 27.45
C ILE A 69 14.81 -21.99 28.09
N THR A 70 14.67 -22.01 29.41
CA THR A 70 14.19 -23.18 30.17
C THR A 70 12.66 -23.24 30.27
N GLN A 71 11.94 -22.24 29.75
CA GLN A 71 10.48 -22.21 29.84
C GLN A 71 9.82 -23.12 28.81
N ILE A 72 8.74 -23.77 29.25
CA ILE A 72 7.94 -24.70 28.44
C ILE A 72 6.64 -24.04 27.95
N SER A 73 6.20 -22.98 28.62
CA SER A 73 4.99 -22.23 28.27
C SER A 73 5.32 -20.90 27.59
N MET A 74 4.56 -20.56 26.55
CA MET A 74 4.75 -19.34 25.77
C MET A 74 4.60 -18.07 26.63
N LYS A 75 3.61 -18.05 27.54
CA LYS A 75 3.35 -16.91 28.43
C LYS A 75 4.52 -16.63 29.37
N ARG A 76 5.09 -17.67 29.98
CA ARG A 76 6.25 -17.52 30.89
C ARG A 76 7.50 -17.13 30.12
N MET A 77 7.73 -17.73 28.94
CA MET A 77 8.84 -17.36 28.08
C MET A 77 8.80 -15.87 27.70
N LEU A 78 7.63 -15.35 27.31
CA LEU A 78 7.45 -13.92 27.03
C LEU A 78 7.59 -13.05 28.27
N ALA A 79 7.13 -13.51 29.44
CA ALA A 79 7.33 -12.80 30.70
C ALA A 79 8.83 -12.62 31.01
N TYR A 80 9.65 -13.66 30.88
CA TYR A 80 11.10 -13.57 31.11
C TYR A 80 11.83 -12.77 30.02
N SER A 81 11.40 -12.89 28.75
CA SER A 81 11.88 -12.01 27.67
C SER A 81 11.63 -10.54 28.02
N SER A 82 10.44 -10.22 28.53
CA SER A 82 10.08 -8.85 28.90
C SER A 82 10.87 -8.28 30.10
N ILE A 83 11.54 -9.13 30.90
CA ILE A 83 12.49 -8.73 31.95
C ILE A 83 13.83 -8.34 31.30
N SER A 84 14.31 -9.14 30.35
CA SER A 84 15.51 -8.82 29.57
C SER A 84 15.35 -7.50 28.79
N GLN A 85 14.17 -7.30 28.20
CA GLN A 85 13.80 -6.08 27.47
C GLN A 85 13.82 -4.81 28.34
N ILE A 86 13.45 -4.91 29.62
CA ILE A 86 13.54 -3.78 30.55
C ILE A 86 14.99 -3.40 30.83
N GLY A 87 15.90 -4.38 30.83
CA GLY A 87 17.33 -4.14 30.95
C GLY A 87 17.86 -3.31 29.78
N TYR A 88 17.48 -3.65 28.53
CA TYR A 88 17.85 -2.86 27.35
C TYR A 88 17.29 -1.44 27.40
N ILE A 89 16.04 -1.28 27.84
CA ILE A 89 15.41 0.04 28.00
C ILE A 89 16.16 0.88 29.06
N MET A 90 16.61 0.27 30.15
CA MET A 90 17.39 0.93 31.21
C MET A 90 18.72 1.50 30.71
N ILE A 91 19.32 0.96 29.63
CA ILE A 91 20.53 1.55 29.01
C ILE A 91 20.25 2.99 28.55
N GLY A 92 19.06 3.26 28.03
CA GLY A 92 18.68 4.61 27.58
C GLY A 92 18.59 5.63 28.73
N ILE A 93 18.28 5.18 29.96
CA ILE A 93 18.31 6.01 31.16
C ILE A 93 19.75 6.20 31.64
N LEU A 94 20.57 5.14 31.59
CA LEU A 94 21.98 5.16 31.97
C LEU A 94 22.83 6.10 31.11
N ALA A 95 22.53 6.18 29.82
CA ALA A 95 23.19 7.10 28.91
C ALA A 95 23.02 8.57 29.32
N ALA A 96 21.94 8.90 30.05
CA ALA A 96 21.64 10.20 30.67
C ALA A 96 21.73 11.45 29.76
N ASP A 97 21.91 11.26 28.45
CA ASP A 97 21.87 12.32 27.47
C ASP A 97 20.41 12.77 27.22
N PRO A 98 20.08 14.05 27.45
CA PRO A 98 18.72 14.57 27.30
C PRO A 98 18.15 14.36 25.89
N GLU A 99 19.01 14.42 24.87
CA GLU A 99 18.60 14.42 23.47
C GLU A 99 18.56 13.01 22.84
N ASN A 100 19.55 12.16 23.12
CA ASN A 100 19.71 10.87 22.42
C ASN A 100 19.34 9.65 23.29
N GLY A 101 19.65 9.67 24.58
CA GLY A 101 19.41 8.55 25.50
C GLY A 101 17.92 8.30 25.71
N TYR A 102 17.19 9.34 26.14
CA TYR A 102 15.74 9.24 26.35
C TYR A 102 14.96 8.98 25.06
N ALA A 103 15.40 9.52 23.93
CA ALA A 103 14.78 9.25 22.63
C ALA A 103 14.90 7.76 22.25
N SER A 104 16.08 7.15 22.44
CA SER A 104 16.28 5.71 22.21
C SER A 104 15.42 4.84 23.12
N MET A 105 15.24 5.25 24.38
CA MET A 105 14.39 4.57 25.35
C MET A 105 12.91 4.60 24.95
N ILE A 106 12.40 5.79 24.58
CA ILE A 106 11.00 5.99 24.19
C ILE A 106 10.68 5.24 22.89
N THR A 107 11.59 5.30 21.91
CA THR A 107 11.42 4.56 20.64
C THR A 107 11.43 3.06 20.87
N TYR A 108 12.35 2.55 21.68
CA TYR A 108 12.43 1.11 21.98
C TYR A 108 11.23 0.60 22.78
N THR A 109 10.76 1.35 23.78
CA THR A 109 9.55 1.01 24.56
C THR A 109 8.31 0.95 23.68
N PHE A 110 8.14 1.91 22.78
CA PHE A 110 7.04 1.92 21.82
C PHE A 110 7.02 0.67 20.92
N ILE A 111 8.17 0.32 20.33
CA ILE A 111 8.32 -0.87 19.49
C ILE A 111 8.03 -2.15 20.29
N HIS A 112 8.54 -2.23 21.52
CA HIS A 112 8.34 -3.38 22.40
C HIS A 112 6.86 -3.59 22.79
N ILE A 113 6.10 -2.50 23.04
CA ILE A 113 4.66 -2.59 23.33
C ILE A 113 3.90 -3.15 22.13
N LEU A 114 4.16 -2.64 20.92
CA LEU A 114 3.52 -3.11 19.69
C LEU A 114 3.81 -4.59 19.44
N MET A 115 5.06 -5.00 19.63
CA MET A 115 5.47 -6.39 19.45
C MET A 115 4.79 -7.34 20.45
N ASN A 116 4.71 -6.95 21.72
CA ASN A 116 4.03 -7.75 22.76
C ASN A 116 2.52 -7.86 22.53
N LEU A 117 1.85 -6.79 22.09
CA LEU A 117 0.43 -6.85 21.74
C LEU A 117 0.19 -7.84 20.58
N GLY A 118 1.04 -7.83 19.55
CA GLY A 118 0.95 -8.76 18.43
C GLY A 118 1.19 -10.21 18.83
N THR A 119 2.17 -10.48 19.68
CA THR A 119 2.45 -11.85 20.15
C THR A 119 1.35 -12.38 21.06
N PHE A 120 0.81 -11.57 21.98
CA PHE A 120 -0.32 -11.96 22.83
C PHE A 120 -1.63 -12.12 22.03
N ALA A 121 -1.87 -11.33 20.98
CA ALA A 121 -3.01 -11.54 20.07
C ALA A 121 -2.93 -12.89 19.34
N ARG A 122 -1.72 -13.34 18.99
CA ARG A 122 -1.52 -14.65 18.37
C ARG A 122 -1.66 -15.80 19.37
N ILE A 123 -1.11 -15.63 20.59
CA ILE A 123 -1.21 -16.61 21.67
C ILE A 123 -2.67 -16.77 22.14
N THR A 124 -3.43 -15.67 22.24
CA THR A 124 -4.87 -15.72 22.56
C THR A 124 -5.65 -16.47 21.49
N SER A 125 -5.45 -16.13 20.21
CA SER A 125 -6.11 -16.83 19.11
C SER A 125 -5.75 -18.32 19.04
N PHE A 126 -4.51 -18.69 19.38
CA PHE A 126 -4.08 -20.09 19.40
C PHE A 126 -4.64 -20.83 20.61
N GLY A 127 -4.50 -20.25 21.82
CA GLY A 127 -4.99 -20.84 23.06
C GLY A 127 -6.50 -21.04 23.10
N LEU A 128 -7.28 -20.15 22.44
CA LEU A 128 -8.72 -20.34 22.24
C LEU A 128 -9.07 -21.55 21.36
N ARG A 129 -8.15 -22.02 20.50
CA ARG A 129 -8.37 -23.13 19.57
C ARG A 129 -7.87 -24.47 20.10
N THR A 130 -6.75 -24.49 20.81
CA THR A 130 -6.11 -25.73 21.27
C THR A 130 -6.30 -26.00 22.76
N GLY A 131 -6.67 -24.99 23.55
CA GLY A 131 -6.78 -25.10 25.01
C GLY A 131 -5.42 -25.25 25.72
N THR A 132 -4.30 -25.11 25.01
CA THR A 132 -2.95 -25.32 25.56
C THR A 132 -2.01 -24.13 25.28
N ASP A 133 -1.07 -23.90 26.18
CA ASP A 133 -0.06 -22.81 26.10
C ASP A 133 1.38 -23.31 25.90
N ASN A 134 1.55 -24.62 25.61
CA ASN A 134 2.86 -25.27 25.51
C ASN A 134 3.53 -24.98 24.17
N ILE A 135 4.84 -24.72 24.20
CA ILE A 135 5.64 -24.39 23.00
C ILE A 135 5.61 -25.54 21.97
N ARG A 136 5.56 -26.80 22.42
CA ARG A 136 5.57 -28.00 21.56
C ARG A 136 4.31 -28.14 20.69
N ASP A 137 3.20 -27.49 21.05
CA ASP A 137 1.97 -27.56 20.27
C ASP A 137 1.99 -26.58 19.07
N TYR A 138 2.96 -25.66 19.04
CA TYR A 138 3.15 -24.71 17.93
C TYR A 138 3.94 -25.32 16.76
N THR A 139 4.67 -26.43 16.95
CA THR A 139 5.57 -26.99 15.92
C THR A 139 4.86 -27.79 14.83
N ASN A 140 3.59 -28.14 15.01
CA ASN A 140 2.81 -28.91 14.02
C ASN A 140 2.10 -28.03 12.96
N ASN A 141 2.48 -26.76 12.81
CA ASN A 141 1.80 -25.79 11.93
C ASN A 141 2.55 -25.43 10.63
N ILE A 142 3.54 -26.23 10.21
CA ILE A 142 4.18 -26.07 8.89
C ILE A 142 3.16 -26.33 7.75
N ASP A 143 2.20 -27.21 7.99
CA ASP A 143 1.09 -27.46 7.05
C ASP A 143 0.12 -26.25 6.95
N TYR A 144 0.07 -25.38 7.96
CA TYR A 144 -0.68 -24.12 7.92
C TYR A 144 0.00 -23.05 7.04
N PHE A 145 1.34 -23.05 6.98
CA PHE A 145 2.10 -22.19 6.08
C PHE A 145 1.95 -22.64 4.61
N LEU A 146 1.90 -23.95 4.37
CA LEU A 146 1.58 -24.53 3.06
C LEU A 146 0.10 -24.38 2.68
N SER A 147 -0.82 -24.39 3.63
CA SER A 147 -2.23 -23.99 3.42
C SER A 147 -2.37 -22.49 3.07
N LEU A 148 -1.52 -21.63 3.65
CA LEU A 148 -1.40 -20.23 3.26
C LEU A 148 -0.95 -20.07 1.80
N CYS A 149 -0.12 -20.98 1.28
CA CYS A 149 0.28 -21.01 -0.14
C CYS A 149 -0.87 -21.36 -1.10
N ASN A 150 -1.96 -21.95 -0.60
CA ASN A 150 -3.19 -22.20 -1.36
C ASN A 150 -4.25 -21.10 -1.18
N SER A 151 -3.92 -19.99 -0.50
CA SER A 151 -4.82 -18.85 -0.36
C SER A 151 -4.79 -17.97 -1.62
N SER A 152 -5.96 -17.52 -2.07
CA SER A 152 -6.10 -16.69 -3.26
C SER A 152 -5.59 -15.24 -3.10
N ILE A 153 -5.04 -14.89 -1.92
CA ILE A 153 -4.38 -13.61 -1.58
C ILE A 153 -2.83 -13.73 -1.66
N PHE A 154 -2.30 -14.80 -2.25
CA PHE A 154 -0.85 -15.01 -2.33
C PHE A 154 -0.06 -13.89 -3.05
N PRO A 155 -0.55 -13.31 -4.17
CA PRO A 155 0.12 -12.18 -4.83
C PRO A 155 0.35 -10.98 -3.91
N GLU A 156 -0.60 -10.68 -3.01
CA GLU A 156 -0.51 -9.58 -2.06
C GLU A 156 0.53 -9.84 -0.98
N TYR A 157 0.63 -11.08 -0.50
CA TYR A 157 1.64 -11.46 0.50
C TYR A 157 3.06 -11.32 -0.05
N ILE A 158 3.28 -11.61 -1.33
CA ILE A 158 4.59 -11.40 -1.97
C ILE A 158 4.97 -9.93 -1.92
N LEU A 159 4.05 -9.04 -2.30
CA LEU A 159 4.33 -7.60 -2.27
C LEU A 159 4.62 -7.11 -0.84
N ILE A 160 3.86 -7.55 0.15
CA ILE A 160 4.08 -7.19 1.56
C ILE A 160 5.44 -7.71 2.04
N LEU A 161 5.79 -8.97 1.72
CA LEU A 161 7.08 -9.53 2.07
C LEU A 161 8.22 -8.73 1.44
N THR A 162 8.04 -8.32 0.19
CA THR A 162 9.07 -7.55 -0.53
C THR A 162 9.23 -6.13 -0.02
N LEU A 163 8.16 -5.53 0.49
CA LEU A 163 8.23 -4.26 1.19
C LEU A 163 9.09 -4.38 2.46
N ILE A 164 8.88 -5.45 3.25
CA ILE A 164 9.67 -5.70 4.46
C ILE A 164 11.14 -5.93 4.09
N THR A 165 11.43 -6.72 3.05
CA THR A 165 12.83 -6.95 2.63
C THR A 165 13.50 -5.68 2.12
N ILE A 166 12.79 -4.82 1.38
CA ILE A 166 13.29 -3.50 0.94
C ILE A 166 13.68 -2.64 2.14
N ILE A 167 12.83 -2.55 3.17
CA ILE A 167 13.11 -1.75 4.39
C ILE A 167 14.32 -2.30 5.13
N VAL A 168 14.40 -3.63 5.33
CA VAL A 168 15.52 -4.26 6.03
C VAL A 168 16.84 -4.03 5.30
N ILE A 169 16.85 -4.17 3.96
CA ILE A 169 18.05 -3.94 3.14
C ILE A 169 18.45 -2.47 3.17
N ASP A 170 17.52 -1.54 3.04
CA ASP A 170 17.82 -0.10 3.06
C ASP A 170 18.41 0.35 4.40
N LEU A 171 17.82 -0.12 5.52
CA LEU A 171 18.35 0.13 6.87
C LEU A 171 19.74 -0.50 7.09
N SER A 172 19.99 -1.68 6.52
CA SER A 172 21.28 -2.38 6.68
C SER A 172 22.40 -1.77 5.85
N TYR A 173 22.10 -1.35 4.61
CA TYR A 173 23.12 -0.95 3.62
C TYR A 173 23.22 0.57 3.41
N LYS A 174 22.46 1.39 4.16
CA LYS A 174 22.46 2.87 4.09
C LYS A 174 22.44 3.40 2.65
N GLY A 175 21.59 2.81 1.79
CA GLY A 175 21.35 3.28 0.42
C GLY A 175 22.48 3.05 -0.60
N LYS A 176 23.49 2.21 -0.33
CA LYS A 176 24.60 1.99 -1.28
C LYS A 176 24.23 1.13 -2.50
N ASP A 177 23.32 0.16 -2.35
CA ASP A 177 22.98 -0.81 -3.40
C ASP A 177 21.62 -0.56 -4.08
N ILE A 178 21.51 0.60 -4.75
CA ILE A 178 20.31 1.04 -5.48
C ILE A 178 19.87 0.01 -6.54
N LEU A 179 20.82 -0.63 -7.23
CA LEU A 179 20.54 -1.59 -8.29
C LEU A 179 19.91 -2.88 -7.75
N LEU A 180 20.31 -3.30 -6.55
CA LEU A 180 19.83 -4.52 -5.91
C LEU A 180 18.37 -4.36 -5.47
N LEU A 181 18.05 -3.26 -4.80
CA LEU A 181 16.68 -2.89 -4.40
C LEU A 181 15.72 -2.89 -5.59
N HIS A 182 16.16 -2.27 -6.69
CA HIS A 182 15.38 -2.26 -7.93
C HIS A 182 15.14 -3.67 -8.49
N ARG A 183 16.18 -4.50 -8.57
CA ARG A 183 16.04 -5.88 -9.09
C ARG A 183 15.11 -6.74 -8.23
N ILE A 184 15.20 -6.63 -6.90
CA ILE A 184 14.28 -7.34 -5.99
C ILE A 184 12.84 -6.92 -6.25
N SER A 185 12.58 -5.61 -6.37
CA SER A 185 11.23 -5.12 -6.65
C SER A 185 10.68 -5.62 -7.99
N LEU A 186 11.49 -5.64 -9.06
CA LEU A 186 11.07 -6.19 -10.36
C LEU A 186 10.78 -7.69 -10.30
N ILE A 187 11.66 -8.48 -9.67
CA ILE A 187 11.49 -9.93 -9.53
C ILE A 187 10.21 -10.24 -8.75
N SER A 188 9.93 -9.47 -7.69
CA SER A 188 8.71 -9.64 -6.90
C SER A 188 7.43 -9.37 -7.67
N LEU A 189 7.41 -8.29 -8.45
CA LEU A 189 6.27 -7.91 -9.28
C LEU A 189 6.03 -8.95 -10.38
N LEU A 190 7.09 -9.40 -11.05
CA LEU A 190 7.00 -10.48 -12.04
C LEU A 190 6.51 -11.78 -11.42
N SER A 191 7.04 -12.16 -10.25
CA SER A 191 6.59 -13.35 -9.51
C SER A 191 5.10 -13.26 -9.16
N SER A 192 4.63 -12.12 -8.66
CA SER A 192 3.21 -11.91 -8.33
C SER A 192 2.29 -11.99 -9.55
N ILE A 193 2.74 -11.50 -10.72
CA ILE A 193 1.99 -11.60 -11.99
C ILE A 193 1.90 -13.06 -12.44
N VAL A 194 3.02 -13.80 -12.43
CA VAL A 194 3.05 -15.21 -12.81
C VAL A 194 2.10 -16.02 -11.93
N LEU A 195 2.12 -15.79 -10.61
CA LEU A 195 1.24 -16.50 -9.68
C LEU A 195 -0.23 -16.19 -9.89
N LEU A 196 -0.58 -14.92 -10.16
CA LEU A 196 -1.95 -14.54 -10.48
C LEU A 196 -2.44 -15.24 -11.76
N LEU A 197 -1.59 -15.34 -12.78
CA LEU A 197 -1.90 -16.07 -14.02
C LEU A 197 -2.05 -17.58 -13.77
N CYS A 198 -1.25 -18.18 -12.88
CA CYS A 198 -1.42 -19.57 -12.47
C CYS A 198 -2.74 -19.80 -11.70
N GLN A 199 -3.25 -18.79 -10.99
CA GLN A 199 -4.49 -18.85 -10.21
C GLN A 199 -5.76 -18.50 -11.01
N TRP A 200 -5.68 -18.40 -12.34
CA TRP A 200 -6.76 -17.88 -13.17
C TRP A 200 -8.06 -18.70 -13.12
N GLU A 201 -7.96 -20.03 -12.97
CA GLU A 201 -9.11 -20.96 -13.02
C GLU A 201 -9.69 -21.33 -11.64
N VAL A 202 -9.20 -20.73 -10.55
CA VAL A 202 -9.69 -21.07 -9.21
C VAL A 202 -11.10 -20.51 -9.01
N LYS A 203 -12.06 -21.41 -8.73
CA LYS A 203 -13.45 -21.05 -8.38
C LYS A 203 -13.48 -20.04 -7.23
N SER A 204 -14.48 -19.16 -7.20
CA SER A 204 -14.64 -18.14 -6.17
C SER A 204 -14.73 -18.76 -4.77
N VAL A 205 -13.64 -18.70 -4.01
CA VAL A 205 -13.62 -19.12 -2.61
C VAL A 205 -13.73 -17.85 -1.76
N PRO A 206 -14.84 -17.66 -1.02
CA PRO A 206 -14.88 -16.62 0.01
C PRO A 206 -13.86 -16.97 1.09
N ILE A 207 -12.92 -16.06 1.34
CA ILE A 207 -11.90 -16.26 2.37
C ILE A 207 -12.50 -15.82 3.72
N ALA A 208 -12.38 -16.65 4.75
CA ALA A 208 -12.87 -16.33 6.09
C ALA A 208 -12.19 -15.04 6.63
N PRO A 209 -12.93 -14.04 7.14
CA PRO A 209 -14.37 -13.98 7.41
C PRO A 209 -15.15 -13.22 6.31
N GLU A 210 -15.48 -13.83 5.17
CA GLU A 210 -16.34 -13.30 4.06
C GLU A 210 -16.07 -11.86 3.54
N SER A 211 -15.05 -11.19 4.07
CA SER A 211 -14.71 -9.80 3.85
C SER A 211 -13.90 -9.59 2.58
N LEU A 212 -13.33 -10.68 2.07
CA LEU A 212 -12.57 -10.72 0.83
C LEU A 212 -13.19 -11.78 -0.08
N GLN A 213 -13.65 -11.32 -1.24
CA GLN A 213 -14.21 -12.16 -2.29
C GLN A 213 -13.32 -12.09 -3.53
N ILE A 214 -12.84 -13.25 -3.96
CA ILE A 214 -11.97 -13.37 -5.12
C ILE A 214 -12.74 -14.03 -6.26
N ASN A 215 -13.01 -13.23 -7.28
CA ASN A 215 -13.72 -13.63 -8.49
C ASN A 215 -12.82 -13.36 -9.72
N THR A 216 -13.16 -13.93 -10.88
CA THR A 216 -12.51 -13.65 -12.16
C THR A 216 -12.33 -12.16 -12.48
N PRO A 217 -13.31 -11.24 -12.26
CA PRO A 217 -13.07 -9.83 -12.52
C PRO A 217 -12.11 -9.21 -11.49
N SER A 218 -12.05 -9.74 -10.25
CA SER A 218 -11.05 -9.29 -9.28
C SER A 218 -9.62 -9.60 -9.73
N ASN A 219 -9.39 -10.75 -10.36
CA ASN A 219 -8.08 -11.14 -10.90
C ASN A 219 -7.64 -10.20 -12.03
N ILE A 220 -8.54 -9.80 -12.93
CA ILE A 220 -8.24 -8.86 -14.01
C ILE A 220 -7.77 -7.51 -13.47
N PHE A 221 -8.50 -6.93 -12.52
CA PHE A 221 -8.12 -5.64 -11.94
C PHE A 221 -6.82 -5.72 -11.14
N ARG A 222 -6.59 -6.81 -10.40
CA ARG A 222 -5.30 -7.07 -9.73
C ARG A 222 -4.15 -7.17 -10.73
N LEU A 223 -4.35 -7.86 -11.85
CA LEU A 223 -3.37 -7.95 -12.94
C LEU A 223 -3.05 -6.56 -13.52
N PHE A 224 -4.06 -5.73 -13.78
CA PHE A 224 -3.85 -4.35 -14.26
C PHE A 224 -3.06 -3.48 -13.28
N LEU A 225 -3.31 -3.62 -11.98
CA LEU A 225 -2.55 -2.91 -10.95
C LEU A 225 -1.09 -3.36 -10.90
N LEU A 226 -0.83 -4.67 -11.00
CA LEU A 226 0.53 -5.22 -11.04
C LEU A 226 1.31 -4.81 -12.30
N ILE A 227 0.66 -4.81 -13.47
CA ILE A 227 1.29 -4.33 -14.71
C ILE A 227 1.62 -2.83 -14.59
N ARG A 228 0.72 -2.03 -14.00
CA ARG A 228 0.96 -0.60 -13.77
C ARG A 228 2.14 -0.38 -12.83
N SER A 229 2.22 -1.08 -11.70
CA SER A 229 3.33 -0.92 -10.76
C SER A 229 4.65 -1.40 -11.37
N LEU A 230 4.65 -2.51 -12.12
CA LEU A 230 5.83 -2.99 -12.87
C LEU A 230 6.36 -1.93 -13.85
N LEU A 231 5.48 -1.33 -14.65
CA LEU A 231 5.84 -0.25 -15.57
C LEU A 231 6.37 0.98 -14.83
N SER A 232 5.74 1.36 -13.71
CA SER A 232 6.16 2.51 -12.92
C SER A 232 7.56 2.31 -12.30
N VAL A 233 7.81 1.12 -11.73
CA VAL A 233 9.13 0.77 -11.17
C VAL A 233 10.19 0.73 -12.27
N SER A 234 9.88 0.17 -13.44
CA SER A 234 10.81 0.12 -14.58
C SER A 234 11.21 1.50 -15.10
N LEU A 235 10.30 2.49 -15.07
CA LEU A 235 10.56 3.87 -15.53
C LEU A 235 11.30 4.72 -14.49
N SER A 236 11.23 4.34 -13.22
CA SER A 236 11.74 5.16 -12.12
C SER A 236 13.26 5.18 -11.96
N VAL A 237 13.96 4.16 -12.45
CA VAL A 237 15.40 3.97 -12.15
C VAL A 237 16.24 5.15 -12.57
N ASP A 238 16.10 5.57 -13.82
CA ASP A 238 16.95 6.65 -14.34
C ASP A 238 16.50 8.00 -13.77
N TYR A 239 15.19 8.17 -13.52
CA TYR A 239 14.69 9.36 -12.81
C TYR A 239 15.31 9.51 -11.41
N VAL A 240 15.33 8.43 -10.62
CA VAL A 240 15.89 8.44 -9.27
C VAL A 240 17.42 8.60 -9.28
N ARG A 241 18.11 8.00 -10.25
CA ARG A 241 19.56 8.23 -10.46
C ARG A 241 19.88 9.69 -10.79
N CYS A 242 19.09 10.33 -11.64
CA CYS A 242 19.28 11.73 -12.03
C CYS A 242 18.98 12.70 -10.89
N THR A 243 17.95 12.42 -10.08
CA THR A 243 17.49 13.31 -8.99
C THR A 243 18.22 13.08 -7.67
N LYS A 244 18.94 11.96 -7.52
CA LYS A 244 19.68 11.57 -6.30
C LYS A 244 18.81 11.50 -5.03
N ILE A 245 17.54 11.12 -5.18
CA ILE A 245 16.61 10.88 -4.06
C ILE A 245 16.67 9.39 -3.67
N ALA A 246 16.27 9.03 -2.44
CA ALA A 246 16.32 7.67 -1.93
C ALA A 246 15.31 6.73 -2.65
N LEU A 247 15.81 5.83 -3.52
CA LEU A 247 14.98 4.87 -4.27
C LEU A 247 14.09 3.99 -3.39
N ALA A 248 14.55 3.65 -2.18
CA ALA A 248 13.80 2.79 -1.26
C ALA A 248 12.44 3.39 -0.88
N GLU A 249 12.36 4.70 -0.61
CA GLU A 249 11.10 5.39 -0.28
C GLU A 249 10.10 5.31 -1.45
N PHE A 250 10.57 5.51 -2.68
CA PHE A 250 9.74 5.41 -3.88
C PHE A 250 9.18 3.99 -4.09
N LEU A 251 10.04 2.97 -3.97
CA LEU A 251 9.64 1.57 -4.10
C LEU A 251 8.67 1.15 -3.00
N LEU A 252 8.86 1.66 -1.78
CA LEU A 252 7.95 1.44 -0.66
C LEU A 252 6.56 1.97 -0.99
N PHE A 253 6.44 3.24 -1.40
CA PHE A 253 5.14 3.85 -1.69
C PHE A 253 4.41 3.23 -2.87
N ILE A 254 5.14 2.76 -3.90
CA ILE A 254 4.51 2.05 -5.03
C ILE A 254 4.03 0.67 -4.60
N SER A 255 4.82 -0.06 -3.81
CA SER A 255 4.44 -1.39 -3.35
C SER A 255 3.26 -1.34 -2.37
N THR A 256 3.20 -0.34 -1.46
CA THR A 256 2.03 -0.12 -0.60
C THR A 256 0.80 0.29 -1.39
N ALA A 257 0.94 1.18 -2.37
CA ALA A 257 -0.16 1.54 -3.26
C ALA A 257 -0.67 0.33 -4.07
N GLY A 258 0.25 -0.50 -4.57
CA GLY A 258 -0.06 -1.72 -5.31
C GLY A 258 -0.85 -2.72 -4.46
N SER A 259 -0.36 -3.05 -3.26
CA SER A 259 -1.04 -3.97 -2.34
C SER A 259 -2.38 -3.43 -1.86
N GLY A 260 -2.46 -2.13 -1.52
CA GLY A 260 -3.72 -1.47 -1.14
C GLY A 260 -4.76 -1.50 -2.25
N GLY A 261 -4.36 -1.25 -3.50
CA GLY A 261 -5.27 -1.34 -4.65
C GLY A 261 -5.77 -2.76 -4.93
N MET A 262 -4.92 -3.77 -4.74
CA MET A 262 -5.30 -5.18 -4.89
C MET A 262 -6.32 -5.60 -3.83
N LEU A 263 -6.08 -5.24 -2.56
CA LEU A 263 -7.02 -5.46 -1.46
C LEU A 263 -8.35 -4.74 -1.68
N LEU A 264 -8.34 -3.52 -2.21
CA LEU A 264 -9.54 -2.75 -2.51
C LEU A 264 -10.45 -3.49 -3.51
N ARG A 265 -9.88 -4.18 -4.49
CA ARG A 265 -10.67 -4.95 -5.45
C ARG A 265 -11.27 -6.22 -4.85
N CYS A 266 -10.57 -6.84 -3.91
CA CYS A 266 -11.04 -8.04 -3.22
C CYS A 266 -12.05 -7.72 -2.10
N ALA A 267 -12.13 -6.46 -1.67
CA ALA A 267 -12.96 -6.03 -0.56
C ALA A 267 -14.47 -6.24 -0.82
N ASN A 268 -15.12 -6.96 0.08
CA ASN A 268 -16.56 -7.24 0.11
C ASN A 268 -17.30 -6.48 1.24
N ASP A 269 -16.56 -5.76 2.08
CA ASP A 269 -17.07 -5.08 3.26
C ASP A 269 -16.77 -3.58 3.19
N LEU A 270 -17.68 -2.74 3.70
CA LEU A 270 -17.47 -1.29 3.69
C LEU A 270 -16.17 -0.86 4.38
N VAL A 271 -15.80 -1.53 5.48
CA VAL A 271 -14.56 -1.24 6.23
C VAL A 271 -13.33 -1.60 5.41
N THR A 272 -13.32 -2.76 4.74
CA THR A 272 -12.16 -3.17 3.93
C THR A 272 -12.02 -2.29 2.69
N ILE A 273 -13.13 -1.87 2.07
CA ILE A 273 -13.15 -0.89 0.99
C ILE A 273 -12.53 0.43 1.47
N TYR A 274 -12.98 0.95 2.61
CA TYR A 274 -12.47 2.20 3.16
C TYR A 274 -10.96 2.13 3.44
N VAL A 275 -10.53 1.14 4.24
CA VAL A 275 -9.14 0.96 4.66
C VAL A 275 -8.21 0.74 3.46
N ALA A 276 -8.60 -0.11 2.51
CA ALA A 276 -7.79 -0.36 1.33
C ALA A 276 -7.69 0.89 0.43
N SER A 277 -8.79 1.65 0.31
CA SER A 277 -8.80 2.91 -0.44
C SER A 277 -7.97 4.02 0.22
N GLU A 278 -7.87 4.02 1.55
CA GLU A 278 -7.02 4.96 2.30
C GLU A 278 -5.54 4.55 2.27
N CYS A 279 -5.23 3.26 2.30
CA CYS A 279 -3.87 2.76 2.09
C CYS A 279 -3.34 3.20 0.71
N LEU A 280 -4.17 3.06 -0.33
CA LEU A 280 -3.88 3.53 -1.68
C LEU A 280 -3.71 5.05 -1.75
N SER A 281 -4.61 5.81 -1.12
CA SER A 281 -4.62 7.27 -1.19
C SER A 281 -3.41 7.88 -0.46
N LEU A 282 -3.12 7.46 0.76
CA LEU A 282 -1.98 7.93 1.55
C LEU A 282 -0.65 7.66 0.84
N SER A 283 -0.50 6.47 0.26
CA SER A 283 0.69 6.14 -0.53
C SER A 283 0.84 7.05 -1.76
N SER A 284 -0.28 7.39 -2.42
CA SER A 284 -0.26 8.31 -3.57
C SER A 284 0.03 9.77 -3.16
N TYR A 285 -0.45 10.22 -2.00
CA TYR A 285 -0.16 11.55 -1.47
C TYR A 285 1.34 11.70 -1.20
N LEU A 286 1.94 10.72 -0.50
CA LEU A 286 3.37 10.70 -0.24
C LEU A 286 4.21 10.64 -1.52
N LEU A 287 3.74 9.89 -2.53
CA LEU A 287 4.42 9.82 -3.83
C LEU A 287 4.41 11.16 -4.59
N SER A 288 3.33 11.94 -4.48
CA SER A 288 3.27 13.28 -5.10
C SER A 288 4.29 14.26 -4.51
N GLY A 289 4.68 14.05 -3.24
CA GLY A 289 5.61 14.87 -2.46
C GLY A 289 7.00 14.27 -2.38
N TYR A 290 7.30 13.32 -3.26
CA TYR A 290 8.56 12.59 -3.24
C TYR A 290 9.77 13.51 -3.44
N ALA A 291 9.62 14.56 -4.27
CA ALA A 291 10.62 15.60 -4.43
C ALA A 291 10.54 16.63 -3.29
N LYS A 292 10.89 16.21 -2.07
CA LYS A 292 10.80 17.01 -0.81
C LYS A 292 11.41 18.42 -0.87
N LYS A 293 12.40 18.63 -1.75
CA LYS A 293 13.10 19.92 -1.95
C LYS A 293 12.39 20.87 -2.91
N ASP A 294 11.46 20.36 -3.72
CA ASP A 294 10.73 21.16 -4.69
C ASP A 294 9.45 21.70 -4.05
N ILE A 295 9.33 23.03 -4.04
CA ILE A 295 8.17 23.73 -3.47
C ILE A 295 6.90 23.36 -4.23
N ARG A 296 6.99 23.14 -5.56
CA ARG A 296 5.83 22.78 -6.39
C ARG A 296 5.28 21.41 -6.05
N SER A 297 6.18 20.44 -5.83
CA SER A 297 5.82 19.09 -5.38
C SER A 297 5.15 19.14 -4.00
N ASN A 298 5.70 19.92 -3.07
CA ASN A 298 5.11 20.09 -1.74
C ASN A 298 3.73 20.78 -1.77
N GLU A 299 3.55 21.82 -2.58
CA GLU A 299 2.26 22.50 -2.76
C GLU A 299 1.21 21.54 -3.34
N ALA A 300 1.58 20.80 -4.39
CA ALA A 300 0.74 19.78 -5.00
C ALA A 300 0.31 18.72 -3.99
N THR A 301 1.24 18.19 -3.19
CA THR A 301 0.94 17.20 -2.14
C THR A 301 -0.01 17.73 -1.10
N LEU A 302 0.19 18.97 -0.65
CA LEU A 302 -0.68 19.58 0.36
C LEU A 302 -2.12 19.71 -0.18
N LYS A 303 -2.27 20.22 -1.42
CA LYS A 303 -3.58 20.29 -2.08
C LYS A 303 -4.22 18.91 -2.23
N PHE A 304 -3.43 17.92 -2.66
CA PHE A 304 -3.91 16.57 -2.88
C PHE A 304 -4.38 15.91 -1.59
N LEU A 305 -3.59 16.03 -0.52
CA LEU A 305 -3.88 15.44 0.78
C LEU A 305 -5.11 16.10 1.43
N LEU A 306 -5.24 17.43 1.36
CA LEU A 306 -6.37 18.13 1.94
C LEU A 306 -7.68 17.80 1.22
N MET A 307 -7.70 17.90 -0.11
CA MET A 307 -8.91 17.56 -0.87
C MET A 307 -9.21 16.06 -0.83
N GLY A 308 -8.17 15.23 -0.79
CA GLY A 308 -8.26 13.79 -0.63
C GLY A 308 -8.80 13.35 0.73
N GLY A 309 -8.40 14.01 1.81
CA GLY A 309 -8.98 13.84 3.14
C GLY A 309 -10.45 14.27 3.21
N ALA A 310 -10.82 15.34 2.51
CA ALA A 310 -12.22 15.73 2.38
C ALA A 310 -13.05 14.66 1.64
N SER A 311 -12.52 14.11 0.55
CA SER A 311 -13.15 13.00 -0.19
C SER A 311 -13.34 11.75 0.67
N SER A 312 -12.33 11.33 1.42
CA SER A 312 -12.44 10.17 2.31
C SER A 312 -13.43 10.42 3.44
N SER A 313 -13.55 11.65 3.94
CA SER A 313 -14.57 12.02 4.93
C SER A 313 -16.00 11.90 4.39
N PHE A 314 -16.26 12.34 3.14
CA PHE A 314 -17.57 12.15 2.50
C PHE A 314 -17.88 10.67 2.33
N LEU A 315 -16.91 9.89 1.86
CA LEU A 315 -17.07 8.46 1.67
C LEU A 315 -17.36 7.74 3.00
N ALA A 316 -16.63 8.09 4.07
CA ALA A 316 -16.85 7.55 5.42
C ALA A 316 -18.23 7.90 5.96
N TYR A 317 -18.71 9.13 5.77
CA TYR A 317 -20.03 9.55 6.21
C TYR A 317 -21.14 8.82 5.44
N GLY A 318 -20.98 8.64 4.13
CA GLY A 318 -21.87 7.82 3.31
C GLY A 318 -21.94 6.37 3.80
N PHE A 319 -20.80 5.74 4.06
CA PHE A 319 -20.72 4.38 4.61
C PHE A 319 -21.34 4.26 6.01
N SER A 320 -21.12 5.25 6.88
CA SER A 320 -21.73 5.28 8.21
C SER A 320 -23.26 5.32 8.14
N LEU A 321 -23.82 6.07 7.18
CA LEU A 321 -25.27 6.09 6.98
C LEU A 321 -25.79 4.76 6.43
N LEU A 322 -25.11 4.15 5.45
CA LEU A 322 -25.50 2.82 4.94
C LEU A 322 -25.50 1.77 6.05
N TYR A 323 -24.45 1.78 6.87
CA TYR A 323 -24.31 0.89 8.02
C TYR A 323 -25.48 1.05 9.01
N GLY A 324 -25.82 2.30 9.37
CA GLY A 324 -26.92 2.59 10.28
C GLY A 324 -28.29 2.18 9.73
N LEU A 325 -28.56 2.48 8.45
CA LEU A 325 -29.83 2.17 7.80
C LEU A 325 -30.04 0.67 7.56
N SER A 326 -28.95 -0.06 7.38
CA SER A 326 -28.96 -1.52 7.23
C SER A 326 -29.16 -2.28 8.55
N GLY A 327 -29.16 -1.60 9.71
CA GLY A 327 -29.26 -2.26 11.02
C GLY A 327 -27.93 -2.78 11.57
N GLY A 328 -26.79 -2.29 11.08
CA GLY A 328 -25.46 -2.61 11.59
C GLY A 328 -24.68 -3.66 10.79
N GLU A 329 -25.06 -3.91 9.54
CA GLU A 329 -24.33 -4.80 8.63
C GLU A 329 -23.23 -4.05 7.87
N VAL A 330 -22.07 -4.71 7.71
CA VAL A 330 -20.88 -4.14 7.04
C VAL A 330 -20.62 -4.80 5.68
N GLN A 331 -21.08 -6.04 5.51
CA GLN A 331 -20.89 -6.81 4.28
C GLN A 331 -21.86 -6.33 3.19
N LEU A 332 -21.39 -6.15 1.96
CA LEU A 332 -22.19 -5.59 0.87
C LEU A 332 -23.47 -6.37 0.58
N ASN A 333 -23.42 -7.71 0.60
CA ASN A 333 -24.58 -8.56 0.33
C ASN A 333 -25.66 -8.39 1.41
N LYS A 334 -25.26 -8.47 2.69
CA LYS A 334 -26.18 -8.31 3.83
C LYS A 334 -26.72 -6.88 3.95
N LEU A 335 -25.95 -5.90 3.47
CA LEU A 335 -26.38 -4.51 3.47
C LEU A 335 -27.63 -4.32 2.61
N VAL A 336 -27.65 -4.93 1.43
CA VAL A 336 -28.83 -4.89 0.55
C VAL A 336 -30.03 -5.55 1.22
N ASP A 337 -29.84 -6.72 1.83
CA ASP A 337 -30.91 -7.43 2.54
C ASP A 337 -31.47 -6.62 3.74
N GLY A 338 -30.60 -5.94 4.48
CA GLY A 338 -30.96 -5.07 5.60
C GLY A 338 -31.76 -3.83 5.14
N LEU A 339 -31.38 -3.23 4.01
CA LEU A 339 -32.11 -2.07 3.47
C LEU A 339 -33.50 -2.45 2.93
N LEU A 340 -33.62 -3.60 2.28
CA LEU A 340 -34.88 -4.10 1.74
C LEU A 340 -35.85 -4.50 2.86
N SER A 341 -35.37 -5.20 3.88
CA SER A 341 -36.18 -5.63 5.02
C SER A 341 -36.74 -4.46 5.84
N ASN A 342 -35.96 -3.39 5.99
CA ASN A 342 -36.39 -2.18 6.70
C ASN A 342 -37.21 -1.19 5.83
N GLN A 343 -37.48 -1.51 4.56
CA GLN A 343 -38.18 -0.63 3.60
C GLN A 343 -37.56 0.79 3.49
N MET A 344 -36.25 0.91 3.69
CA MET A 344 -35.59 2.21 3.74
C MET A 344 -35.21 2.75 2.35
N CYS A 345 -35.40 1.96 1.28
CA CYS A 345 -34.97 2.25 -0.11
C CYS A 345 -35.33 3.67 -0.60
N ASP A 346 -36.51 4.17 -0.23
CA ASP A 346 -37.02 5.48 -0.65
C ASP A 346 -36.82 6.59 0.39
N SER A 347 -36.12 6.29 1.49
CA SER A 347 -35.86 7.27 2.54
C SER A 347 -34.86 8.33 2.06
N VAL A 348 -35.07 9.57 2.52
CA VAL A 348 -34.13 10.68 2.29
C VAL A 348 -32.71 10.32 2.76
N ALA A 349 -32.59 9.49 3.81
CA ALA A 349 -31.32 9.07 4.37
C ALA A 349 -30.49 8.17 3.42
N ILE A 350 -31.12 7.34 2.58
CA ILE A 350 -30.38 6.57 1.56
C ILE A 350 -29.92 7.50 0.45
N TYR A 351 -30.75 8.44 0.00
CA TYR A 351 -30.33 9.40 -1.02
C TYR A 351 -29.16 10.28 -0.57
N THR A 352 -29.16 10.74 0.69
CA THR A 352 -28.01 11.49 1.24
C THR A 352 -26.77 10.62 1.35
N SER A 353 -26.92 9.35 1.75
CA SER A 353 -25.83 8.39 1.79
C SER A 353 -25.20 8.13 0.41
N ILE A 354 -26.02 7.85 -0.60
CA ILE A 354 -25.58 7.65 -1.99
C ILE A 354 -24.87 8.90 -2.50
N ALA A 355 -25.41 10.10 -2.25
CA ALA A 355 -24.78 11.35 -2.66
C ALA A 355 -23.37 11.51 -2.06
N PHE A 356 -23.18 11.17 -0.79
CA PHE A 356 -21.87 11.23 -0.14
C PHE A 356 -20.88 10.17 -0.66
N VAL A 357 -21.34 8.93 -0.89
CA VAL A 357 -20.50 7.88 -1.49
C VAL A 357 -20.08 8.27 -2.90
N VAL A 358 -21.02 8.75 -3.72
CA VAL A 358 -20.76 9.21 -5.10
C VAL A 358 -19.82 10.41 -5.09
N ALA A 359 -19.99 11.40 -4.22
CA ALA A 359 -19.07 12.53 -4.11
C ALA A 359 -17.64 12.08 -3.74
N GLY A 360 -17.52 11.18 -2.76
CA GLY A 360 -16.24 10.58 -2.37
C GLY A 360 -15.56 9.84 -3.52
N MET A 361 -16.29 8.97 -4.23
CA MET A 361 -15.76 8.24 -5.39
C MET A 361 -15.46 9.17 -6.58
N ALA A 362 -16.30 10.17 -6.84
CA ALA A 362 -16.13 11.13 -7.93
C ALA A 362 -14.84 11.93 -7.78
N PHE A 363 -14.47 12.30 -6.55
CA PHE A 363 -13.17 12.91 -6.28
C PHE A 363 -12.00 11.95 -6.60
N LYS A 364 -12.05 10.70 -6.13
CA LYS A 364 -10.98 9.71 -6.39
C LYS A 364 -10.83 9.39 -7.89
N LEU A 365 -11.90 9.52 -8.66
CA LEU A 365 -11.92 9.41 -10.13
C LEU A 365 -11.62 10.72 -10.87
N SER A 366 -11.50 11.85 -10.16
CA SER A 366 -11.38 13.20 -10.75
C SER A 366 -12.51 13.58 -11.71
N LEU A 367 -13.75 13.24 -11.38
CA LEU A 367 -14.92 13.68 -12.13
C LEU A 367 -15.23 15.16 -11.84
N VAL A 368 -15.76 15.88 -12.82
CA VAL A 368 -16.32 17.23 -12.61
C VAL A 368 -17.53 17.11 -11.67
N PRO A 369 -17.65 17.93 -10.60
CA PRO A 369 -16.88 19.14 -10.27
C PRO A 369 -15.63 18.94 -9.38
N PHE A 370 -15.27 17.73 -8.97
CA PHE A 370 -14.24 17.39 -7.97
C PHE A 370 -12.82 17.18 -8.54
N HIS A 371 -12.52 17.73 -9.71
CA HIS A 371 -11.29 17.49 -10.47
C HIS A 371 -10.14 18.46 -10.15
N GLN A 372 -10.36 19.47 -9.31
CA GLN A 372 -9.45 20.62 -9.14
C GLN A 372 -8.03 20.23 -8.74
N TRP A 373 -7.87 19.12 -8.02
CA TRP A 373 -6.56 18.64 -7.59
C TRP A 373 -5.69 18.08 -8.74
N THR A 374 -6.30 17.54 -9.80
CA THR A 374 -5.55 16.77 -10.80
C THR A 374 -4.53 17.55 -11.62
N PRO A 375 -4.82 18.76 -12.14
CA PRO A 375 -3.84 19.49 -12.94
C PRO A 375 -2.61 19.86 -12.12
N ASP A 376 -2.83 20.43 -10.93
CA ASP A 376 -1.78 20.87 -10.01
C ASP A 376 -0.90 19.70 -9.55
N VAL A 377 -1.50 18.56 -9.24
CA VAL A 377 -0.76 17.37 -8.79
C VAL A 377 0.05 16.76 -9.91
N TYR A 378 -0.47 16.74 -11.14
CA TYR A 378 0.25 16.18 -12.28
C TYR A 378 1.42 17.08 -12.70
N GLU A 379 1.26 18.39 -12.57
CA GLU A 379 2.35 19.34 -12.80
C GLU A 379 3.42 19.27 -11.69
N GLY A 380 3.00 19.27 -10.42
CA GLY A 380 3.89 19.25 -9.26
C GLY A 380 4.62 17.92 -9.03
N ALA A 381 4.07 16.78 -9.49
CA ALA A 381 4.67 15.46 -9.33
C ALA A 381 5.90 15.20 -10.24
N GLY A 382 6.28 16.17 -11.09
CA GLY A 382 7.62 16.24 -11.70
C GLY A 382 7.80 15.34 -12.93
N LEU A 383 7.63 15.92 -14.13
CA LEU A 383 8.16 15.38 -15.38
C LEU A 383 8.71 16.52 -16.23
N TYR A 384 10.00 16.83 -16.05
CA TYR A 384 10.72 17.69 -16.98
C TYR A 384 12.10 17.10 -17.28
N MET A 385 12.16 16.22 -18.29
CA MET A 385 13.43 15.86 -18.94
C MET A 385 13.25 16.06 -20.45
N LYS A 386 14.10 16.92 -21.02
CA LYS A 386 14.17 17.19 -22.46
C LYS A 386 15.14 16.19 -23.08
N ASP A 387 14.62 15.12 -23.69
CA ASP A 387 15.43 14.24 -24.54
C ASP A 387 14.73 13.97 -25.90
N PRO A 388 15.51 13.91 -27.00
CA PRO A 388 14.97 13.70 -28.35
C PRO A 388 14.43 12.27 -28.60
N VAL A 389 14.97 11.22 -27.95
CA VAL A 389 14.40 9.85 -28.04
C VAL A 389 13.05 9.74 -27.31
N LEU A 390 12.84 10.58 -26.29
CA LEU A 390 11.56 10.82 -25.61
C LEU A 390 10.52 11.52 -26.49
N THR A 391 10.88 11.96 -27.69
CA THR A 391 9.99 12.69 -28.63
C THR A 391 9.18 11.72 -29.52
N PHE A 392 9.63 10.48 -29.73
CA PHE A 392 8.89 9.50 -30.55
C PHE A 392 7.72 8.81 -29.81
N SER A 393 7.85 8.57 -28.50
CA SER A 393 6.80 7.89 -27.72
C SER A 393 5.50 8.71 -27.52
N PRO A 394 5.53 10.04 -27.29
CA PRO A 394 4.33 10.87 -27.26
C PRO A 394 3.62 10.96 -28.63
N VAL A 395 4.39 10.94 -29.73
CA VAL A 395 3.86 10.96 -31.10
C VAL A 395 3.12 9.66 -31.44
N LEU A 396 3.59 8.51 -30.97
CA LEU A 396 2.88 7.22 -31.11
C LEU A 396 1.68 7.09 -30.13
N ARG A 397 1.74 7.76 -28.97
CA ARG A 397 0.70 7.70 -27.91
C ARG A 397 -0.49 8.62 -28.16
N SER A 398 -0.25 9.81 -28.69
CA SER A 398 -1.28 10.85 -28.86
C SER A 398 -2.41 10.47 -29.82
N PRO A 399 -2.19 9.71 -30.92
CA PRO A 399 -3.27 9.20 -31.76
C PRO A 399 -4.20 8.19 -31.06
N SER A 400 -3.66 7.36 -30.14
CA SER A 400 -4.47 6.41 -29.36
C SER A 400 -5.40 7.14 -28.38
N LEU A 401 -4.90 8.16 -27.67
CA LEU A 401 -5.71 8.98 -26.76
C LEU A 401 -6.73 9.86 -27.52
N GLY A 402 -6.34 10.39 -28.68
CA GLY A 402 -7.22 11.15 -29.57
C GLY A 402 -8.29 10.29 -30.25
N GLY A 403 -8.10 8.97 -30.36
CA GLY A 403 -9.00 8.08 -31.07
C GLY A 403 -8.88 8.20 -32.59
N ILE A 404 -7.67 8.37 -33.12
CA ILE A 404 -7.40 8.30 -34.57
C ILE A 404 -7.19 6.80 -34.89
N PRO A 405 -7.82 6.19 -35.90
CA PRO A 405 -7.54 4.79 -36.30
C PRO A 405 -6.14 4.63 -36.90
N PRO A 406 -5.40 3.51 -36.71
CA PRO A 406 -5.77 2.20 -36.11
C PRO A 406 -5.57 1.92 -34.59
N PRO A 407 -4.97 2.76 -33.71
CA PRO A 407 -4.68 2.39 -32.31
C PRO A 407 -5.90 2.05 -31.42
N SER A 408 -5.63 1.30 -30.34
CA SER A 408 -6.65 0.72 -29.44
C SER A 408 -7.63 1.70 -28.81
N GLY A 409 -7.23 2.95 -28.54
CA GLY A 409 -8.14 3.95 -27.97
C GLY A 409 -9.28 4.35 -28.91
N PHE A 410 -9.14 4.20 -30.23
CA PHE A 410 -10.23 4.39 -31.19
C PHE A 410 -11.30 3.30 -31.02
N PHE A 411 -10.89 2.03 -31.09
CA PHE A 411 -11.80 0.88 -30.93
C PHE A 411 -12.46 0.85 -29.56
N GLY A 412 -11.73 1.23 -28.49
CA GLY A 412 -12.30 1.37 -27.16
C GLY A 412 -13.42 2.42 -27.08
N LYS A 413 -13.22 3.62 -27.64
CA LYS A 413 -14.25 4.66 -27.70
C LYS A 413 -15.45 4.22 -28.54
N LEU A 414 -15.22 3.61 -29.71
CA LEU A 414 -16.30 3.08 -30.54
C LEU A 414 -17.15 2.05 -29.81
N TYR A 415 -16.52 1.11 -29.10
CA TYR A 415 -17.23 0.09 -28.32
C TYR A 415 -18.10 0.71 -27.22
N LEU A 416 -17.60 1.74 -26.53
CA LEU A 416 -18.35 2.50 -25.54
C LEU A 416 -19.56 3.23 -26.15
N PHE A 417 -19.37 3.89 -27.30
CA PHE A 417 -20.46 4.60 -27.99
C PHE A 417 -21.54 3.64 -28.49
N TRP A 418 -21.14 2.49 -29.02
CA TRP A 418 -22.05 1.45 -29.51
C TRP A 418 -22.95 0.92 -28.38
N HIS A 419 -22.36 0.56 -27.23
CA HIS A 419 -23.13 0.06 -26.09
C HIS A 419 -23.92 1.16 -25.38
N GLY A 420 -23.39 2.38 -25.30
CA GLY A 420 -24.14 3.55 -24.81
C GLY A 420 -25.40 3.80 -25.64
N TRP A 421 -25.29 3.70 -26.98
CA TRP A 421 -26.44 3.86 -27.87
C TRP A 421 -27.46 2.73 -27.70
N LYS A 422 -27.00 1.48 -27.60
CA LYS A 422 -27.87 0.32 -27.35
C LYS A 422 -28.60 0.39 -26.00
N ALA A 423 -27.96 0.93 -24.98
CA ALA A 423 -28.55 1.12 -23.65
C ALA A 423 -29.56 2.28 -23.58
N GLY A 424 -29.84 2.96 -24.69
CA GLY A 424 -30.80 4.09 -24.74
C GLY A 424 -30.23 5.43 -24.28
N SER A 425 -28.92 5.55 -24.08
CA SER A 425 -28.27 6.80 -23.64
C SER A 425 -28.03 7.77 -24.83
N TYR A 426 -29.10 8.14 -25.51
CA TYR A 426 -29.07 9.01 -26.69
C TYR A 426 -28.48 10.42 -26.47
N PRO A 427 -28.62 11.10 -25.30
CA PRO A 427 -28.04 12.44 -25.16
C PRO A 427 -26.53 12.42 -24.90
N SER A 428 -25.99 11.39 -24.25
CA SER A 428 -24.57 11.34 -23.88
C SER A 428 -23.65 10.97 -25.04
N VAL A 429 -24.08 10.07 -25.93
CA VAL A 429 -23.26 9.56 -27.04
C VAL A 429 -22.87 10.66 -28.04
N PRO A 430 -23.79 11.53 -28.53
CA PRO A 430 -23.43 12.64 -29.43
C PRO A 430 -22.48 13.65 -28.77
N ILE A 431 -22.69 13.97 -27.49
CA ILE A 431 -21.81 14.87 -26.74
C ILE A 431 -20.40 14.26 -26.65
N ALA A 432 -20.30 12.95 -26.39
CA ALA A 432 -19.03 12.24 -26.32
C ALA A 432 -18.31 12.19 -27.70
N LEU A 433 -19.05 12.06 -28.80
CA LEU A 433 -18.50 12.15 -30.15
C LEU A 433 -17.92 13.54 -30.44
N VAL A 434 -18.67 14.60 -30.14
CA VAL A 434 -18.22 15.99 -30.35
C VAL A 434 -16.98 16.30 -29.51
N THR A 435 -16.97 15.92 -28.22
CA THR A 435 -15.79 16.11 -27.38
C THR A 435 -14.58 15.29 -27.84
N SER A 436 -14.79 14.10 -28.41
CA SER A 436 -13.70 13.34 -29.03
C SER A 436 -13.12 14.05 -30.26
N VAL A 437 -13.92 14.72 -31.08
CA VAL A 437 -13.42 15.53 -32.22
C VAL A 437 -12.60 16.72 -31.72
N ILE A 438 -13.09 17.43 -30.70
CA ILE A 438 -12.34 18.52 -30.04
C ILE A 438 -11.00 17.98 -29.51
N SER A 439 -10.99 16.74 -29.01
CA SER A 439 -9.78 16.14 -28.46
C SER A 439 -8.65 15.94 -29.47
N ILE A 440 -9.02 15.57 -30.70
CA ILE A 440 -8.07 15.37 -31.80
C ILE A 440 -7.31 16.67 -32.10
N TYR A 441 -7.97 17.83 -32.03
CA TYR A 441 -7.31 19.13 -32.30
C TYR A 441 -6.15 19.40 -31.35
N TYR A 442 -6.34 19.26 -30.04
CA TYR A 442 -5.25 19.54 -29.10
C TYR A 442 -4.14 18.47 -29.14
N TYR A 443 -4.45 17.21 -29.45
CA TYR A 443 -3.42 16.18 -29.67
C TYR A 443 -2.59 16.45 -30.93
N LEU A 444 -3.23 16.81 -32.03
CA LEU A 444 -2.55 17.21 -33.26
C LEU A 444 -1.71 18.48 -33.06
N LYS A 445 -2.17 19.41 -32.21
CA LYS A 445 -1.39 20.60 -31.83
C LYS A 445 -0.08 20.22 -31.14
N ILE A 446 -0.09 19.24 -30.22
CA ILE A 446 1.14 18.74 -29.57
C ILE A 446 2.08 18.11 -30.61
N ILE A 447 1.57 17.24 -31.48
CA ILE A 447 2.35 16.61 -32.55
C ILE A 447 2.96 17.69 -33.46
N LYS A 448 2.16 18.66 -33.91
CA LYS A 448 2.62 19.77 -34.75
C LYS A 448 3.74 20.57 -34.07
N LEU A 449 3.60 20.89 -32.79
CA LEU A 449 4.63 21.61 -32.02
C LEU A 449 5.93 20.81 -31.93
N MET A 450 5.84 19.48 -31.79
CA MET A 450 7.02 18.60 -31.75
C MET A 450 7.77 18.57 -33.09
N PHE A 451 7.05 18.55 -34.22
CA PHE A 451 7.67 18.51 -35.56
C PHE A 451 8.06 19.89 -36.12
N THR A 452 7.35 20.94 -35.73
CA THR A 452 7.50 22.31 -36.30
C THR A 452 8.26 23.25 -35.36
N GLY A 453 8.62 22.80 -34.15
CA GLY A 453 9.34 23.61 -33.17
C GLY A 453 10.70 24.05 -33.71
N LYS A 454 10.76 25.26 -34.27
CA LYS A 454 12.02 25.94 -34.58
C LYS A 454 12.79 26.15 -33.28
N ASN A 455 14.07 25.79 -33.28
CA ASN A 455 15.05 26.10 -32.21
C ASN A 455 15.33 27.61 -32.13
N GLU A 456 14.33 28.42 -31.76
CA GLU A 456 14.51 29.86 -31.58
C GLU A 456 14.78 30.18 -30.10
N ARG A 457 16.09 30.29 -29.81
CA ARG A 457 16.78 31.12 -28.78
C ARG A 457 16.60 30.82 -27.27
N SER A 458 17.72 30.45 -26.64
CA SER A 458 18.40 31.28 -25.62
C SER A 458 19.83 30.76 -25.34
N GLY A 459 20.83 31.58 -25.66
CA GLY A 459 22.27 31.28 -25.57
C GLY A 459 22.85 31.24 -24.16
N THR A 460 22.48 30.23 -23.37
CA THR A 460 23.22 29.83 -22.17
C THR A 460 23.48 28.33 -22.23
N SER A 461 24.63 28.00 -22.79
CA SER A 461 25.43 26.79 -22.55
C SER A 461 24.79 25.67 -21.70
N THR A 462 24.11 24.72 -22.35
CA THR A 462 23.87 23.39 -21.79
C THR A 462 25.13 22.54 -22.02
N ILE A 463 26.04 22.57 -21.04
CA ILE A 463 27.34 21.87 -21.01
C ILE A 463 27.23 20.35 -20.75
N TYR A 464 26.04 19.74 -20.68
CA TYR A 464 25.95 18.30 -20.40
C TYR A 464 25.51 17.47 -21.61
N ILE A 465 26.30 16.42 -21.85
CA ILE A 465 26.14 15.29 -22.78
C ILE A 465 26.82 15.47 -24.15
N GLN A 466 28.12 15.80 -24.14
CA GLN A 466 29.01 15.50 -25.28
C GLN A 466 30.18 14.55 -24.90
N ASN A 467 30.24 14.09 -23.64
CA ASN A 467 31.25 13.16 -23.16
C ASN A 467 30.78 11.69 -23.03
N SER A 468 29.68 11.29 -23.70
CA SER A 468 29.31 9.87 -23.85
C SER A 468 29.83 9.24 -25.15
N LEU A 469 30.79 9.89 -25.82
CA LEU A 469 31.63 9.26 -26.85
C LEU A 469 32.80 8.51 -26.20
N VAL A 470 32.50 7.64 -25.23
CA VAL A 470 33.46 6.66 -24.71
C VAL A 470 33.13 5.31 -25.34
N SER A 471 34.02 4.92 -26.26
CA SER A 471 34.28 3.56 -26.74
C SER A 471 33.07 2.68 -27.09
N SER A 472 32.79 2.65 -28.39
CA SER A 472 32.14 1.55 -29.09
C SER A 472 32.82 0.20 -28.82
N SER A 473 32.42 -0.53 -27.77
CA SER A 473 32.63 -2.00 -27.67
C SER A 473 32.03 -2.65 -26.41
N THR A 474 30.84 -2.26 -25.93
CA THR A 474 30.06 -3.12 -25.00
C THR A 474 28.56 -3.00 -25.30
N SER A 475 28.03 -4.05 -25.91
CA SER A 475 26.72 -4.15 -26.54
C SER A 475 25.57 -4.55 -25.58
N ILE A 476 25.54 -4.09 -24.33
CA ILE A 476 24.34 -4.16 -23.47
C ILE A 476 24.32 -2.96 -22.52
N SER A 477 23.52 -1.94 -22.86
CA SER A 477 22.50 -1.37 -21.96
C SER A 477 21.63 -0.38 -22.74
N LYS A 478 20.67 -0.90 -23.53
CA LYS A 478 19.47 -0.10 -23.83
C LYS A 478 18.84 0.24 -22.48
N SER A 479 18.61 1.52 -22.20
CA SER A 479 18.04 1.94 -20.91
C SER A 479 16.70 1.23 -20.68
N SER A 480 16.41 0.85 -19.44
CA SER A 480 15.14 0.23 -19.06
C SER A 480 13.92 1.07 -19.51
N ILE A 481 14.10 2.38 -19.64
CA ILE A 481 13.12 3.32 -20.15
C ILE A 481 12.82 3.10 -21.64
N GLU A 482 13.84 2.98 -22.49
CA GLU A 482 13.62 2.75 -23.93
C GLU A 482 12.84 1.46 -24.18
N ILE A 483 13.19 0.39 -23.47
CA ILE A 483 12.49 -0.90 -23.56
C ILE A 483 11.04 -0.78 -23.09
N ALA A 484 10.78 -0.14 -21.94
CA ALA A 484 9.42 0.07 -21.43
C ALA A 484 8.57 0.92 -22.39
N MET A 485 9.17 1.93 -23.03
CA MET A 485 8.48 2.79 -23.99
C MET A 485 8.15 2.07 -25.30
N ILE A 486 9.06 1.24 -25.80
CA ILE A 486 8.84 0.39 -26.99
C ILE A 486 7.73 -0.64 -26.72
N ILE A 487 7.81 -1.37 -25.59
CA ILE A 487 6.78 -2.36 -25.20
C ILE A 487 5.41 -1.68 -25.10
N ARG A 488 5.33 -0.51 -24.47
CA ARG A 488 4.07 0.23 -24.34
C ARG A 488 3.52 0.70 -25.69
N ALA A 489 4.37 1.20 -26.58
CA ALA A 489 3.96 1.62 -27.91
C ALA A 489 3.43 0.44 -28.73
N LEU A 490 4.15 -0.69 -28.73
CA LEU A 490 3.72 -1.93 -29.38
C LEU A 490 2.40 -2.44 -28.81
N ALA A 491 2.25 -2.47 -27.48
CA ALA A 491 1.02 -2.88 -26.82
C ALA A 491 -0.18 -2.02 -27.26
N SER A 492 -0.01 -0.71 -27.45
CA SER A 492 -1.10 0.19 -27.88
C SER A 492 -1.57 -0.04 -29.33
N ILE A 493 -0.67 -0.51 -30.20
CA ILE A 493 -0.98 -0.82 -31.60
C ILE A 493 -1.57 -2.24 -31.70
N LEU A 494 -0.90 -3.22 -31.07
CA LEU A 494 -1.33 -4.61 -31.04
C LEU A 494 -2.71 -4.80 -30.40
N SER A 495 -3.01 -4.08 -29.31
CA SER A 495 -4.33 -4.14 -28.67
C SER A 495 -5.47 -3.60 -29.53
N GLY A 496 -5.18 -2.74 -30.52
CA GLY A 496 -6.20 -2.27 -31.47
C GLY A 496 -6.51 -3.32 -32.53
N ILE A 497 -5.49 -4.05 -32.97
CA ILE A 497 -5.61 -5.13 -33.97
C ILE A 497 -6.24 -6.38 -33.33
N LEU A 498 -5.89 -6.68 -32.08
CA LEU A 498 -6.37 -7.84 -31.31
C LEU A 498 -7.51 -7.46 -30.36
N ILE A 499 -8.45 -6.60 -30.78
CA ILE A 499 -9.55 -6.15 -29.92
C ILE A 499 -10.52 -7.29 -29.56
N ASP A 500 -10.79 -8.20 -30.49
CA ASP A 500 -11.77 -9.29 -30.34
C ASP A 500 -11.47 -10.26 -29.18
N PRO A 501 -10.24 -10.81 -29.02
CA PRO A 501 -9.94 -11.67 -27.88
C PRO A 501 -10.02 -10.91 -26.55
N ILE A 502 -9.67 -9.63 -26.53
CA ILE A 502 -9.79 -8.78 -25.33
C ILE A 502 -11.26 -8.65 -24.94
N ILE A 503 -12.15 -8.36 -25.91
CA ILE A 503 -13.59 -8.28 -25.67
C ILE A 503 -14.12 -9.64 -25.17
N GLY A 504 -13.73 -10.75 -25.80
CA GLY A 504 -14.14 -12.10 -25.38
C GLY A 504 -13.77 -12.42 -23.93
N ILE A 505 -12.53 -12.09 -23.51
CA ILE A 505 -12.09 -12.26 -22.12
C ILE A 505 -12.94 -11.40 -21.18
N THR A 506 -13.21 -10.15 -21.52
CA THR A 506 -14.01 -9.25 -20.65
C THR A 506 -15.46 -9.71 -20.50
N GLN A 507 -16.08 -10.23 -21.57
CA GLN A 507 -17.46 -10.70 -21.53
C GLN A 507 -17.61 -11.97 -20.69
N ASN A 508 -16.67 -12.92 -20.83
CA ASN A 508 -16.68 -14.18 -20.08
C ASN A 508 -16.33 -14.02 -18.59
N THR A 509 -15.86 -12.84 -18.17
CA THR A 509 -15.35 -12.60 -16.82
C THR A 509 -16.22 -11.67 -16.00
N LEU A 510 -17.10 -10.89 -16.63
CA LEU A 510 -18.02 -9.99 -15.94
C LEU A 510 -19.41 -10.62 -15.68
N PHE A 511 -19.69 -11.79 -16.27
CA PHE A 511 -20.96 -12.51 -16.14
C PHE A 511 -20.77 -13.96 -15.68
#